data_AF-A0A1I4A8H1-F1
#
_entry.id   AF-A0A1I4A8H1-F1
#
_cell.length_a   1.000
_cell.length_b   1.000
_cell.length_c   1.000
_cell.angle_alpha   90.00
_cell.angle_beta   90.00
_cell.angle_gamma   90.00
#
_symmetry.space_group_name_H-M   'P 1'
#
loop_
_entity.id
_entity.type
_entity.pdbx_description
1 polymer ?
#
loop_
_entity_poly.entity_id
_entity_poly.type
_entity_poly.pdbx_seq_one_letter_code
_entity_poly.pdbx_strand_id
1 'polypeptide(L)'
;MGYEFEKQTFASGKQVTLVSWEDESPTQHGAKLQNKPWKATDARAAVGFYDSTVEYMRNDWAAKHMAPKAVVTTHGSLMLYHNASTNTWHSTDALDIDHVVPWKQHLANKGARNHAEANMAYNDVANLRMLPAVVNRARDSADNVLNTYGKDSRQWQEWVDQRFGFDAKASASAFDPDKDLARRTAATTSKEWAPEDGRKGLSFDAAVAGKWYESQLHKQYATTVEMSHPTTGAKQKVPLFYCAASRQLCTRDALDIDHELRFEALAKAMMKYAPDGGITKAHAADAYNETSNLRLVSRGANSSHEWELNAEMSYRDDDGPARAGDREQPSATLPDSIRDQVRSAMGQGRGTITGMQDFSFPSVPQASPFMPMYQLGAQASLSLPTFASATLASPSLPTAPPPTLASPFMPMYQLGAQASPSLPTFASATLASPALPTAPPATPGTPAKPFMPMYPPAPQGNSSAPTVASAPAASAAVLVQPPAKQAATSAPTPSSVSPSQSSPILLNDARHPDNKLYLSALSSVQKEYGDRLSKPQSESYAASVTLIAKTNQMPNVSRVVSNEGTLYTVCDFGPFNRKVVPVEESQLKGRTMEQNTRDVAALPAATQAASQSAPTRSPTIGH
;
A
#
# COMPACT_ATOMS: atom_id res chain seq x y z
N MET A 1 -13.06 21.33 -9.94
CA MET A 1 -12.77 20.22 -9.01
C MET A 1 -13.29 18.94 -9.62
N GLY A 2 -12.59 17.81 -9.42
CA GLY A 2 -13.02 16.49 -9.93
C GLY A 2 -14.00 15.75 -9.02
N TYR A 3 -14.64 16.44 -8.08
CA TYR A 3 -15.54 15.82 -7.10
C TYR A 3 -16.63 16.80 -6.65
N GLU A 4 -17.75 16.25 -6.18
CA GLU A 4 -18.88 16.99 -5.61
C GLU A 4 -19.30 16.36 -4.28
N PHE A 5 -19.75 17.18 -3.33
CA PHE A 5 -20.22 16.70 -2.02
C PHE A 5 -21.75 16.67 -1.93
N GLU A 6 -22.30 15.51 -1.61
CA GLU A 6 -23.73 15.32 -1.38
C GLU A 6 -24.03 15.21 0.12
N LYS A 7 -25.05 15.93 0.61
CA LYS A 7 -25.52 15.80 2.00
C LYS A 7 -26.70 14.85 2.07
N GLN A 8 -26.49 13.67 2.64
CA GLN A 8 -27.56 12.73 2.93
C GLN A 8 -28.12 12.93 4.34
N THR A 9 -29.45 12.97 4.46
CA THR A 9 -30.16 13.12 5.75
C THR A 9 -30.84 11.81 6.13
N PHE A 10 -30.50 11.28 7.31
CA PHE A 10 -31.04 10.02 7.82
C PHE A 10 -32.42 10.20 8.45
N ALA A 11 -33.14 9.10 8.70
CA ALA A 11 -34.41 9.10 9.44
C ALA A 11 -34.27 9.54 10.91
N SER A 12 -33.04 9.72 11.40
CA SER A 12 -32.70 10.37 12.68
C SER A 12 -32.67 11.90 12.63
N GLY A 13 -32.78 12.51 11.44
CA GLY A 13 -32.55 13.93 11.20
C GLY A 13 -31.06 14.34 11.21
N LYS A 14 -30.14 13.40 11.42
CA LYS A 14 -28.69 13.65 11.30
C LYS A 14 -28.26 13.59 9.84
N GLN A 15 -27.16 14.26 9.53
CA GLN A 15 -26.59 14.33 8.18
C GLN A 15 -25.20 13.72 8.10
N VAL A 16 -24.89 13.17 6.93
CA VAL A 16 -23.55 12.74 6.50
C VAL A 16 -23.20 13.40 5.18
N THR A 17 -21.90 13.58 4.93
CA THR A 17 -21.40 14.12 3.66
C THR A 17 -20.80 12.96 2.86
N LEU A 18 -21.41 12.64 1.72
CA LEU A 18 -20.87 11.70 0.74
C LEU A 18 -20.15 12.48 -0.36
N VAL A 19 -19.41 11.76 -1.21
CA VAL A 19 -18.67 12.35 -2.33
C VAL A 19 -18.95 11.59 -3.62
N SER A 20 -19.26 12.31 -4.69
CA SER A 20 -19.10 11.83 -6.06
C SER A 20 -17.71 12.22 -6.54
N TRP A 21 -17.02 11.34 -7.24
CA TRP A 21 -15.68 11.57 -7.79
C TRP A 21 -15.70 11.25 -9.29
N GLU A 22 -15.40 12.26 -10.11
CA GLU A 22 -15.58 12.24 -11.56
C GLU A 22 -16.97 11.74 -12.00
N ASP A 23 -17.08 10.60 -12.69
CA ASP A 23 -18.33 9.95 -13.05
C ASP A 23 -18.83 8.92 -12.02
N GLU A 24 -18.02 8.62 -10.99
CA GLU A 24 -18.41 7.74 -9.89
C GLU A 24 -19.28 8.46 -8.84
N SER A 25 -20.51 7.99 -8.66
CA SER A 25 -21.41 8.48 -7.61
C SER A 25 -21.34 7.62 -6.33
N PRO A 26 -21.82 8.11 -5.18
CA PRO A 26 -22.05 7.26 -4.01
C PRO A 26 -22.96 6.07 -4.32
N THR A 27 -22.63 4.89 -3.79
CA THR A 27 -23.39 3.66 -4.07
C THR A 27 -24.84 3.79 -3.61
N GLN A 28 -25.78 3.60 -4.53
CA GLN A 28 -27.22 3.62 -4.24
C GLN A 28 -27.68 2.30 -3.62
N HIS A 29 -28.23 2.35 -2.41
CA HIS A 29 -28.59 1.16 -1.63
C HIS A 29 -30.00 0.66 -1.97
N GLY A 30 -30.10 -0.55 -2.53
CA GLY A 30 -31.40 -1.19 -2.77
C GLY A 30 -32.17 -1.55 -1.49
N ALA A 31 -33.47 -1.82 -1.64
CA ALA A 31 -34.42 -2.08 -0.56
C ALA A 31 -33.95 -3.12 0.49
N LYS A 32 -33.14 -4.12 0.08
CA LYS A 32 -32.56 -5.12 1.00
C LYS A 32 -31.71 -4.49 2.11
N LEU A 33 -30.91 -3.46 1.82
CA LEU A 33 -30.06 -2.79 2.82
C LEU A 33 -30.81 -1.68 3.56
N GLN A 34 -31.77 -1.02 2.88
CA GLN A 34 -32.66 -0.03 3.50
C GLN A 34 -33.58 -0.66 4.56
N ASN A 35 -34.05 -1.89 4.33
CA ASN A 35 -34.98 -2.58 5.24
C ASN A 35 -34.27 -3.49 6.27
N LYS A 36 -32.98 -3.82 6.09
CA LYS A 36 -32.22 -4.63 7.06
C LYS A 36 -31.77 -3.74 8.23
N PRO A 37 -32.23 -3.98 9.48
CA PRO A 37 -31.81 -3.17 10.63
C PRO A 37 -30.31 -3.31 10.91
N TRP A 38 -29.67 -2.22 11.27
CA TRP A 38 -28.28 -2.19 11.76
C TRP A 38 -28.25 -2.50 13.25
N LYS A 39 -27.28 -3.33 13.69
CA LYS A 39 -27.11 -3.73 15.09
C LYS A 39 -25.69 -3.42 15.55
N ALA A 40 -25.52 -3.06 16.83
CA ALA A 40 -24.19 -2.84 17.41
C ALA A 40 -23.27 -4.08 17.31
N THR A 41 -23.86 -5.27 17.23
CA THR A 41 -23.17 -6.56 17.03
C THR A 41 -22.70 -6.80 15.58
N ASP A 42 -23.17 -6.03 14.59
CA ASP A 42 -22.74 -6.22 13.20
C ASP A 42 -21.23 -5.97 13.04
N ALA A 43 -20.60 -6.76 12.16
CA ALA A 43 -19.17 -6.75 11.94
C ALA A 43 -18.75 -5.72 10.88
N ARG A 44 -17.46 -5.36 10.86
CA ARG A 44 -16.86 -4.45 9.85
C ARG A 44 -17.14 -4.89 8.41
N ALA A 45 -17.25 -6.20 8.15
CA ALA A 45 -17.56 -6.78 6.85
C ALA A 45 -19.00 -6.52 6.34
N ALA A 46 -19.88 -5.91 7.15
CA ALA A 46 -21.25 -5.56 6.76
C ALA A 46 -21.41 -4.11 6.29
N VAL A 47 -20.30 -3.37 6.19
CA VAL A 47 -20.16 -2.04 5.59
C VAL A 47 -18.92 -2.02 4.69
N GLY A 48 -18.90 -1.17 3.67
CA GLY A 48 -17.77 -0.99 2.74
C GLY A 48 -17.47 0.48 2.48
N PHE A 49 -16.30 0.80 1.94
CA PHE A 49 -16.11 2.09 1.28
C PHE A 49 -16.76 2.03 -0.11
N TYR A 50 -17.29 3.14 -0.60
CA TYR A 50 -17.69 3.29 -2.00
C TYR A 50 -16.46 3.62 -2.85
N ASP A 51 -16.45 3.21 -4.12
CA ASP A 51 -15.33 3.45 -5.04
C ASP A 51 -15.04 4.96 -5.17
N SER A 52 -16.10 5.76 -5.34
CA SER A 52 -16.05 7.23 -5.31
C SER A 52 -15.46 7.83 -4.03
N THR A 53 -15.66 7.16 -2.88
CA THR A 53 -15.01 7.54 -1.62
C THR A 53 -13.54 7.13 -1.60
N VAL A 54 -13.20 5.97 -2.16
CA VAL A 54 -11.81 5.50 -2.25
C VAL A 54 -10.98 6.41 -3.14
N GLU A 55 -11.47 6.75 -4.33
CA GLU A 55 -10.76 7.61 -5.27
C GLU A 55 -10.65 9.05 -4.77
N TYR A 56 -11.72 9.62 -4.20
CA TYR A 56 -11.62 10.93 -3.56
C TYR A 56 -10.57 10.96 -2.43
N MET A 57 -10.57 9.95 -1.56
CA MET A 57 -9.68 9.92 -0.40
C MET A 57 -8.21 9.70 -0.79
N ARG A 58 -7.94 8.84 -1.78
CA ARG A 58 -6.57 8.56 -2.27
C ARG A 58 -6.01 9.65 -3.18
N ASN A 59 -6.85 10.39 -3.90
CA ASN A 59 -6.39 11.39 -4.86
C ASN A 59 -6.49 12.82 -4.31
N ASP A 60 -7.70 13.37 -4.20
CA ASP A 60 -7.93 14.79 -3.86
C ASP A 60 -7.73 15.08 -2.37
N TRP A 61 -8.23 14.20 -1.48
CA TRP A 61 -8.06 14.40 -0.04
C TRP A 61 -6.59 14.30 0.35
N ALA A 62 -5.87 13.27 -0.12
CA ALA A 62 -4.45 13.10 0.17
C ALA A 62 -3.61 14.26 -0.38
N ALA A 63 -3.86 14.70 -1.62
CA ALA A 63 -3.16 15.84 -2.20
C ALA A 63 -3.40 17.15 -1.41
N LYS A 64 -4.60 17.35 -0.88
CA LYS A 64 -4.94 18.56 -0.09
C LYS A 64 -4.41 18.54 1.34
N HIS A 65 -4.31 17.37 1.99
CA HIS A 65 -4.05 17.28 3.43
C HIS A 65 -2.71 16.63 3.81
N MET A 66 -1.94 16.09 2.87
CA MET A 66 -0.71 15.33 3.13
C MET A 66 0.52 15.82 2.34
N ALA A 67 0.61 17.13 2.10
CA ALA A 67 1.78 17.82 1.51
C ALA A 67 2.50 17.01 0.41
N PRO A 68 1.81 16.75 -0.73
CA PRO A 68 2.32 15.90 -1.80
C PRO A 68 3.61 16.47 -2.39
N LYS A 69 4.57 15.59 -2.65
CA LYS A 69 5.85 15.92 -3.27
C LYS A 69 6.24 14.88 -4.30
N ALA A 70 6.35 15.30 -5.55
CA ALA A 70 6.84 14.45 -6.61
C ALA A 70 8.33 14.15 -6.40
N VAL A 71 8.70 12.91 -6.65
CA VAL A 71 10.07 12.41 -6.60
C VAL A 71 10.38 11.81 -7.96
N VAL A 72 11.44 12.29 -8.59
CA VAL A 72 11.94 11.80 -9.88
C VAL A 72 13.35 11.25 -9.66
N THR A 73 13.59 10.04 -10.14
CA THR A 73 14.85 9.31 -10.00
C THR A 73 15.24 8.68 -11.33
N THR A 74 16.46 8.15 -11.44
CA THR A 74 16.88 7.30 -12.56
C THR A 74 16.05 6.02 -12.70
N HIS A 75 15.28 5.64 -11.67
CA HIS A 75 14.48 4.44 -11.59
C HIS A 75 13.00 4.65 -11.93
N GLY A 76 12.56 5.91 -12.07
CA GLY A 76 11.17 6.29 -12.29
C GLY A 76 10.74 7.51 -11.47
N SER A 77 9.46 7.86 -11.61
CA SER A 77 8.78 8.95 -10.89
C SER A 77 7.67 8.42 -9.99
N LEU A 78 7.45 9.02 -8.83
CA LEU A 78 6.28 8.78 -7.99
C LEU A 78 5.86 10.04 -7.22
N MET A 79 4.64 10.03 -6.67
CA MET A 79 4.21 11.02 -5.67
C MET A 79 4.41 10.42 -4.27
N LEU A 80 5.11 11.13 -3.39
CA LEU A 80 5.12 10.84 -1.96
C LEU A 80 4.23 11.84 -1.21
N TYR A 81 3.60 11.39 -0.14
CA TYR A 81 2.73 12.15 0.73
C TYR A 81 3.29 12.13 2.16
N HIS A 82 3.37 13.29 2.80
CA HIS A 82 3.79 13.42 4.20
C HIS A 82 2.57 13.34 5.12
N ASN A 83 2.57 12.35 6.01
CA ASN A 83 1.58 12.31 7.07
C ASN A 83 2.08 13.12 8.27
N ALA A 84 1.43 14.25 8.53
CA ALA A 84 1.84 15.19 9.58
C ALA A 84 1.62 14.69 11.02
N SER A 85 0.76 13.68 11.25
CA SER A 85 0.54 13.12 12.59
C SER A 85 1.59 12.08 12.96
N THR A 86 2.03 11.26 11.99
CA THR A 86 3.10 10.26 12.18
C THR A 86 4.49 10.78 11.82
N ASN A 87 4.57 11.97 11.22
CA ASN A 87 5.77 12.62 10.67
C ASN A 87 6.59 11.71 9.73
N THR A 88 5.91 11.07 8.77
CA THR A 88 6.52 10.10 7.85
C THR A 88 6.02 10.24 6.40
N TRP A 89 6.88 9.87 5.45
CA TRP A 89 6.63 9.94 3.99
C TRP A 89 6.23 8.58 3.38
N HIS A 90 5.17 8.59 2.55
CA HIS A 90 4.52 7.39 2.02
C HIS A 90 4.14 7.52 0.55
N SER A 91 4.14 6.42 -0.19
CA SER A 91 3.50 6.35 -1.52
C SER A 91 1.98 6.22 -1.40
N THR A 92 1.19 6.53 -2.45
CA THR A 92 -0.29 6.47 -2.38
C THR A 92 -0.82 5.12 -1.88
N ASP A 93 -0.21 4.03 -2.34
CA ASP A 93 -0.63 2.65 -2.06
C ASP A 93 -0.36 2.22 -0.60
N ALA A 94 0.54 2.94 0.09
CA ALA A 94 0.78 2.79 1.53
C ALA A 94 -0.30 3.47 2.39
N LEU A 95 -1.26 4.19 1.81
CA LEU A 95 -2.27 4.93 2.57
C LEU A 95 -3.59 4.17 2.68
N ASP A 96 -4.02 3.90 3.92
CA ASP A 96 -5.33 3.37 4.26
C ASP A 96 -6.30 4.51 4.60
N ILE A 97 -7.57 4.33 4.20
CA ILE A 97 -8.69 5.16 4.66
C ILE A 97 -9.09 4.67 6.06
N ASP A 98 -9.08 5.58 7.03
CA ASP A 98 -9.47 5.33 8.42
C ASP A 98 -10.48 6.40 8.89
N HIS A 99 -11.14 6.12 10.01
CA HIS A 99 -12.11 7.01 10.63
C HIS A 99 -11.47 7.86 11.74
N VAL A 100 -11.79 9.15 11.78
CA VAL A 100 -11.34 10.08 12.83
C VAL A 100 -11.96 9.70 14.19
N VAL A 101 -13.28 9.51 14.22
CA VAL A 101 -14.02 8.89 15.33
C VAL A 101 -14.24 7.41 15.01
N PRO A 102 -13.96 6.46 15.93
CA PRO A 102 -14.14 5.03 15.70
C PRO A 102 -15.48 4.70 15.03
N TRP A 103 -15.44 4.01 13.89
CA TRP A 103 -16.57 3.93 12.96
C TRP A 103 -17.90 3.47 13.61
N LYS A 104 -17.88 2.50 14.53
CA LYS A 104 -19.10 2.09 15.27
C LYS A 104 -19.72 3.22 16.09
N GLN A 105 -18.87 4.02 16.77
CA GLN A 105 -19.30 5.19 17.53
C GLN A 105 -19.83 6.27 16.59
N HIS A 106 -19.20 6.49 15.43
CA HIS A 106 -19.70 7.43 14.43
C HIS A 106 -21.07 7.06 13.87
N LEU A 107 -21.26 5.80 13.46
CA LEU A 107 -22.55 5.26 13.01
C LEU A 107 -23.64 5.45 14.07
N ALA A 108 -23.33 5.21 15.34
CA ALA A 108 -24.24 5.43 16.47
C ALA A 108 -24.55 6.93 16.67
N ASN A 109 -23.54 7.81 16.58
CA ASN A 109 -23.70 9.27 16.71
C ASN A 109 -24.57 9.88 15.58
N LYS A 110 -24.52 9.31 14.37
CA LYS A 110 -25.41 9.65 13.26
C LYS A 110 -26.80 9.00 13.39
N GLY A 111 -26.96 8.04 14.30
CA GLY A 111 -28.23 7.34 14.54
C GLY A 111 -28.65 6.43 13.38
N ALA A 112 -27.69 5.78 12.71
CA ALA A 112 -27.95 4.86 11.61
C ALA A 112 -28.81 3.66 12.07
N ARG A 113 -29.96 3.47 11.42
CA ARG A 113 -30.98 2.48 11.79
C ARG A 113 -30.94 1.20 10.94
N ASN A 114 -30.46 1.31 9.70
CA ASN A 114 -30.40 0.21 8.73
C ASN A 114 -29.02 0.13 8.07
N HIS A 115 -28.77 -0.94 7.29
CA HIS A 115 -27.48 -1.10 6.63
C HIS A 115 -27.18 -0.05 5.56
N ALA A 116 -28.18 0.58 4.95
CA ALA A 116 -27.96 1.68 4.00
C ALA A 116 -27.38 2.92 4.73
N GLU A 117 -28.05 3.38 5.79
CA GLU A 117 -27.57 4.47 6.66
C GLU A 117 -26.22 4.12 7.32
N ALA A 118 -26.00 2.86 7.69
CA ALA A 118 -24.72 2.41 8.22
C ALA A 118 -23.58 2.53 7.19
N ASN A 119 -23.82 2.13 5.93
CA ASN A 119 -22.85 2.31 4.85
C ASN A 119 -22.64 3.80 4.53
N MET A 120 -23.70 4.62 4.50
CA MET A 120 -23.56 6.06 4.25
C MET A 120 -22.76 6.76 5.36
N ALA A 121 -23.00 6.43 6.63
CA ALA A 121 -22.18 6.96 7.73
C ALA A 121 -20.75 6.40 7.74
N TYR A 122 -20.55 5.20 7.20
CA TYR A 122 -19.20 4.64 7.02
C TYR A 122 -18.40 5.41 5.96
N ASN A 123 -19.08 6.03 4.98
CA ASN A 123 -18.52 6.86 3.91
C ASN A 123 -18.66 8.37 4.15
N ASP A 124 -18.98 8.79 5.38
CA ASP A 124 -19.09 10.20 5.73
C ASP A 124 -17.71 10.87 5.71
N VAL A 125 -17.36 11.54 4.61
CA VAL A 125 -16.00 12.09 4.37
C VAL A 125 -15.58 13.11 5.44
N ALA A 126 -16.52 13.70 6.15
CA ALA A 126 -16.27 14.57 7.31
C ALA A 126 -15.69 13.83 8.53
N ASN A 127 -15.71 12.49 8.54
CA ASN A 127 -15.11 11.64 9.56
C ASN A 127 -14.02 10.70 8.99
N LEU A 128 -13.57 10.92 7.75
CA LEU A 128 -12.49 10.13 7.15
C LEU A 128 -11.13 10.85 7.22
N ARG A 129 -10.07 10.04 7.23
CA ARG A 129 -8.67 10.47 7.13
C ARG A 129 -7.85 9.41 6.39
N MET A 130 -6.73 9.81 5.81
CA MET A 130 -5.71 8.87 5.35
C MET A 130 -4.63 8.66 6.41
N LEU A 131 -4.22 7.41 6.62
CA LEU A 131 -3.11 7.03 7.50
C LEU A 131 -2.15 6.06 6.80
N PRO A 132 -0.88 5.98 7.22
CA PRO A 132 0.02 4.91 6.77
C PRO A 132 -0.54 3.55 7.19
N ALA A 133 -0.59 2.62 6.25
CA ALA A 133 -1.22 1.31 6.43
C ALA A 133 -0.63 0.51 7.59
N VAL A 134 0.69 0.56 7.76
CA VAL A 134 1.38 -0.12 8.88
C VAL A 134 1.00 0.50 10.22
N VAL A 135 0.76 1.82 10.29
CA VAL A 135 0.26 2.48 11.52
C VAL A 135 -1.19 2.07 11.79
N ASN A 136 -2.04 2.08 10.77
CA ASN A 136 -3.44 1.66 10.88
C ASN A 136 -3.60 0.18 11.30
N ARG A 137 -2.78 -0.72 10.74
CA ARG A 137 -2.72 -2.15 11.11
C ARG A 137 -2.16 -2.38 12.51
N ALA A 138 -1.17 -1.59 12.93
CA ALA A 138 -0.53 -1.71 14.24
C ALA A 138 -1.20 -0.86 15.33
N ARG A 139 -2.41 -0.34 15.09
CA ARG A 139 -3.14 0.70 15.85
C ARG A 139 -2.74 0.82 17.31
N ASP A 140 -3.09 -0.14 18.16
CA ASP A 140 -2.81 -0.08 19.60
C ASP A 140 -1.32 0.06 19.92
N SER A 141 -0.42 -0.64 19.20
CA SER A 141 1.02 -0.50 19.38
C SER A 141 1.56 0.83 18.88
N ALA A 142 1.07 1.33 17.75
CA ALA A 142 1.51 2.59 17.17
C ALA A 142 1.02 3.78 18.02
N ASP A 143 -0.28 3.80 18.31
CA ASP A 143 -0.95 4.81 19.12
C ASP A 143 -0.37 4.83 20.55
N ASN A 144 -0.05 3.67 21.15
CA ASN A 144 0.60 3.66 22.48
C ASN A 144 1.97 4.35 22.46
N VAL A 145 2.83 4.09 21.48
CA VAL A 145 4.15 4.77 21.38
C VAL A 145 3.95 6.25 21.06
N LEU A 146 3.10 6.56 20.09
CA LEU A 146 2.86 7.92 19.60
C LEU A 146 2.24 8.82 20.68
N ASN A 147 1.25 8.33 21.43
CA ASN A 147 0.56 9.08 22.48
C ASN A 147 1.40 9.18 23.77
N THR A 148 2.24 8.18 24.07
CA THR A 148 3.09 8.19 25.29
C THR A 148 4.32 9.07 25.13
N TYR A 149 4.97 9.03 23.97
CA TYR A 149 6.28 9.69 23.78
C TYR A 149 6.23 10.87 22.78
N GLY A 150 5.25 10.92 21.89
CA GLY A 150 5.15 11.94 20.84
C GLY A 150 5.89 11.57 19.55
N LYS A 151 5.46 12.17 18.43
CA LYS A 151 5.95 11.88 17.07
C LYS A 151 7.40 12.28 16.78
N ASP A 152 7.98 13.12 17.63
CA ASP A 152 9.37 13.58 17.52
C ASP A 152 10.30 12.87 18.53
N SER A 153 9.78 11.87 19.26
CA SER A 153 10.55 11.08 20.22
C SER A 153 11.44 10.05 19.55
N ARG A 154 12.53 9.69 20.26
CA ARG A 154 13.42 8.59 19.85
C ARG A 154 12.67 7.26 19.75
N GLN A 155 11.74 6.99 20.66
CA GLN A 155 10.92 5.77 20.68
C GLN A 155 10.05 5.66 19.44
N TRP A 156 9.47 6.77 18.99
CA TRP A 156 8.72 6.80 17.73
C TRP A 156 9.63 6.62 16.51
N GLN A 157 10.79 7.27 16.48
CA GLN A 157 11.76 7.09 15.39
C GLN A 157 12.28 5.64 15.31
N GLU A 158 12.59 5.00 16.44
CA GLU A 158 12.95 3.57 16.48
C GLU A 158 11.80 2.66 15.99
N TRP A 159 10.55 3.00 16.32
CA TRP A 159 9.37 2.28 15.83
C TRP A 159 9.18 2.43 14.30
N VAL A 160 9.44 3.64 13.78
CA VAL A 160 9.42 4.03 12.37
C VAL A 160 10.53 3.31 11.60
N ASP A 161 11.77 3.39 12.07
CA ASP A 161 12.94 2.78 11.40
C ASP A 161 12.79 1.26 11.28
N GLN A 162 12.26 0.57 12.30
CA GLN A 162 11.97 -0.86 12.24
C GLN A 162 11.00 -1.26 11.12
N ARG A 163 10.04 -0.38 10.79
CA ARG A 163 8.86 -0.70 9.95
C ARG A 163 8.92 -0.11 8.55
N PHE A 164 9.49 1.07 8.40
CA PHE A 164 9.62 1.79 7.13
C PHE A 164 11.07 1.84 6.63
N GLY A 165 12.04 1.74 7.55
CA GLY A 165 13.46 1.71 7.20
C GLY A 165 13.84 0.44 6.44
N PHE A 166 14.96 0.51 5.73
CA PHE A 166 15.55 -0.58 4.97
C PHE A 166 17.05 -0.34 4.80
N ASP A 167 17.86 -1.36 5.05
CA ASP A 167 19.31 -1.31 4.79
C ASP A 167 19.66 -2.15 3.56
N ALA A 168 19.81 -1.48 2.42
CA ALA A 168 20.20 -2.12 1.16
C ALA A 168 21.59 -2.78 1.20
N LYS A 169 22.41 -2.54 2.24
CA LYS A 169 23.72 -3.19 2.44
C LYS A 169 23.67 -4.39 3.36
N ALA A 170 22.56 -4.60 4.09
CA ALA A 170 22.39 -5.79 4.91
C ALA A 170 22.36 -7.04 4.03
N SER A 171 22.93 -8.14 4.51
CA SER A 171 22.77 -9.44 3.87
C SER A 171 21.47 -10.07 4.36
N ALA A 172 20.41 -10.02 3.55
CA ALA A 172 19.21 -10.80 3.83
C ALA A 172 19.52 -12.30 3.77
N SER A 173 19.09 -13.04 4.79
CA SER A 173 19.11 -14.50 4.74
C SER A 173 18.23 -14.97 3.57
N ALA A 174 18.79 -15.77 2.67
CA ALA A 174 18.00 -16.41 1.63
C ALA A 174 16.91 -17.29 2.28
N PHE A 175 15.71 -17.29 1.69
CA PHE A 175 14.68 -18.27 2.03
C PHE A 175 15.13 -19.64 1.52
N ASP A 176 15.12 -20.63 2.41
CA ASP A 176 15.53 -22.00 2.14
C ASP A 176 14.30 -22.90 2.04
N PRO A 177 13.85 -23.29 0.83
CA PRO A 177 12.60 -24.05 0.66
C PRO A 177 12.64 -25.45 1.27
N ASP A 178 13.80 -25.97 1.71
CA ASP A 178 13.86 -27.24 2.44
C ASP A 178 13.76 -27.05 3.97
N LYS A 179 13.96 -25.82 4.48
CA LYS A 179 14.01 -25.51 5.93
C LYS A 179 12.95 -24.53 6.41
N ASP A 180 12.44 -23.68 5.52
CA ASP A 180 11.59 -22.53 5.83
C ASP A 180 10.11 -22.72 5.41
N LEU A 181 9.73 -23.91 4.96
CA LEU A 181 8.34 -24.28 4.63
C LEU A 181 7.40 -24.30 5.84
N ALA A 182 6.11 -24.32 5.53
CA ALA A 182 5.01 -24.37 6.47
C ALA A 182 5.18 -25.45 7.54
N ARG A 183 5.03 -25.06 8.81
CA ARG A 183 5.00 -26.03 9.91
C ARG A 183 3.64 -26.74 9.92
N ARG A 184 3.59 -27.90 9.26
CA ARG A 184 2.45 -28.82 9.34
C ARG A 184 2.16 -29.18 10.80
N THR A 185 0.90 -29.06 11.21
CA THR A 185 0.42 -29.37 12.57
C THR A 185 -0.69 -30.41 12.48
N ALA A 186 -0.98 -31.11 13.59
CA ALA A 186 -2.13 -32.03 13.63
C ALA A 186 -3.45 -31.35 13.20
N ALA A 187 -3.62 -30.06 13.50
CA ALA A 187 -4.79 -29.26 13.14
C ALA A 187 -4.86 -28.84 11.65
N THR A 188 -3.78 -29.03 10.88
CA THR A 188 -3.76 -28.82 9.42
C THR A 188 -3.65 -30.12 8.64
N THR A 189 -2.91 -31.13 9.11
CA THR A 189 -2.70 -32.39 8.39
C THR A 189 -3.89 -33.33 8.39
N SER A 190 -4.73 -33.31 9.44
CA SER A 190 -5.91 -34.17 9.57
C SER A 190 -7.23 -33.52 9.13
N LYS A 191 -7.19 -32.23 8.80
CA LYS A 191 -8.38 -31.47 8.44
C LYS A 191 -8.55 -31.45 6.92
N GLU A 192 -9.68 -31.95 6.44
CA GLU A 192 -10.12 -31.80 5.05
C GLU A 192 -10.21 -30.32 4.65
N TRP A 193 -9.93 -30.04 3.38
CA TRP A 193 -10.05 -28.72 2.77
C TRP A 193 -10.47 -28.84 1.31
N ALA A 194 -11.41 -28.01 0.87
CA ALA A 194 -11.89 -27.97 -0.51
C ALA A 194 -11.62 -26.60 -1.15
N PRO A 195 -11.51 -26.48 -2.49
CA PRO A 195 -11.33 -25.20 -3.16
C PRO A 195 -12.35 -24.12 -2.77
N GLU A 196 -13.55 -24.54 -2.39
CA GLU A 196 -14.66 -23.70 -1.93
C GLU A 196 -14.42 -23.06 -0.55
N ASP A 197 -13.53 -23.61 0.28
CA ASP A 197 -13.04 -22.95 1.50
C ASP A 197 -12.16 -21.72 1.18
N GLY A 198 -11.51 -21.74 0.01
CA GLY A 198 -10.63 -20.67 -0.48
C GLY A 198 -9.51 -20.30 0.50
N ARG A 199 -9.10 -19.02 0.47
CA ARG A 199 -8.04 -18.48 1.35
C ARG A 199 -8.42 -18.49 2.85
N LYS A 200 -9.63 -18.91 3.23
CA LYS A 200 -10.18 -18.71 4.59
C LYS A 200 -9.44 -19.53 5.65
N GLY A 201 -8.70 -18.82 6.51
CA GLY A 201 -7.92 -19.43 7.57
C GLY A 201 -6.62 -20.06 7.09
N LEU A 202 -6.19 -19.76 5.87
CA LEU A 202 -4.79 -19.85 5.44
C LEU A 202 -4.09 -18.53 5.80
N SER A 203 -2.77 -18.55 5.90
CA SER A 203 -1.94 -17.40 6.23
C SER A 203 -0.53 -17.61 5.73
N PHE A 204 0.22 -16.54 5.47
CA PHE A 204 1.64 -16.64 5.21
C PHE A 204 2.39 -17.08 6.47
N ASP A 205 3.31 -18.03 6.33
CA ASP A 205 4.15 -18.53 7.41
C ASP A 205 5.17 -17.50 7.86
N ALA A 206 5.65 -17.62 9.11
CA ALA A 206 6.60 -16.68 9.70
C ALA A 206 7.92 -16.54 8.89
N ALA A 207 8.35 -17.59 8.18
CA ALA A 207 9.54 -17.54 7.33
C ALA A 207 9.24 -16.91 5.95
N VAL A 208 8.02 -17.05 5.42
CA VAL A 208 7.57 -16.37 4.20
C VAL A 208 7.39 -14.87 4.47
N ALA A 209 6.64 -14.52 5.51
CA ALA A 209 6.40 -13.15 5.95
C ALA A 209 7.65 -12.44 6.52
N GLY A 210 8.70 -13.19 6.85
CA GLY A 210 9.99 -12.70 7.33
C GLY A 210 11.11 -12.81 6.29
N LYS A 211 11.77 -13.97 6.23
CA LYS A 211 12.97 -14.20 5.40
C LYS A 211 12.70 -13.99 3.91
N TRP A 212 11.63 -14.60 3.38
CA TRP A 212 11.31 -14.46 1.96
C TRP A 212 10.93 -13.02 1.63
N TYR A 213 10.07 -12.40 2.43
CA TYR A 213 9.67 -10.99 2.28
C TYR A 213 10.89 -10.06 2.20
N GLU A 214 11.79 -10.11 3.18
CA GLU A 214 13.01 -9.28 3.18
C GLU A 214 13.95 -9.62 2.01
N SER A 215 14.13 -10.91 1.68
CA SER A 215 14.92 -11.32 0.51
C SER A 215 14.35 -10.76 -0.80
N GLN A 216 13.02 -10.67 -0.93
CA GLN A 216 12.38 -10.05 -2.09
C GLN A 216 12.45 -8.52 -2.05
N LEU A 217 12.38 -7.88 -0.88
CA LEU A 217 12.63 -6.44 -0.75
C LEU A 217 14.02 -6.07 -1.27
N HIS A 218 15.06 -6.85 -0.96
CA HIS A 218 16.40 -6.64 -1.53
C HIS A 218 16.45 -6.78 -3.06
N LYS A 219 15.64 -7.66 -3.67
CA LYS A 219 15.56 -7.81 -5.13
C LYS A 219 14.77 -6.68 -5.80
N GLN A 220 13.74 -6.16 -5.14
CA GLN A 220 12.90 -5.08 -5.66
C GLN A 220 13.39 -3.67 -5.30
N TYR A 221 14.35 -3.55 -4.38
CA TYR A 221 14.93 -2.25 -3.98
C TYR A 221 15.49 -1.52 -5.19
N ALA A 222 14.98 -0.30 -5.42
CA ALA A 222 15.40 0.55 -6.53
C ALA A 222 16.40 1.60 -6.05
N THR A 223 16.04 2.40 -5.04
CA THR A 223 16.86 3.50 -4.53
C THR A 223 16.34 4.01 -3.18
N THR A 224 17.05 4.95 -2.56
CA THR A 224 16.61 5.67 -1.37
C THR A 224 16.66 7.16 -1.66
N VAL A 225 15.58 7.87 -1.36
CA VAL A 225 15.50 9.34 -1.49
C VAL A 225 15.51 10.02 -0.13
N GLU A 226 16.12 11.20 -0.06
CA GLU A 226 16.13 12.02 1.16
C GLU A 226 15.03 13.07 1.08
N MET A 227 14.11 13.04 2.04
CA MET A 227 12.90 13.86 2.07
C MET A 227 12.90 14.71 3.34
N SER A 228 12.82 16.04 3.19
CA SER A 228 12.62 16.95 4.32
C SER A 228 11.16 16.94 4.76
N HIS A 229 10.90 16.77 6.06
CA HIS A 229 9.58 16.93 6.68
C HIS A 229 9.11 18.39 6.58
N PRO A 230 7.93 18.69 5.98
CA PRO A 230 7.45 20.06 5.83
C PRO A 230 7.27 20.80 7.16
N THR A 231 6.95 20.08 8.24
CA THR A 231 6.65 20.67 9.55
C THR A 231 7.88 20.93 10.44
N THR A 232 9.00 20.22 10.21
CA THR A 232 10.18 20.29 11.11
C THR A 232 11.49 20.54 10.37
N GLY A 233 11.52 20.44 9.04
CA GLY A 233 12.74 20.47 8.23
C GLY A 233 13.66 19.24 8.40
N ALA A 234 13.34 18.31 9.31
CA ALA A 234 14.11 17.10 9.55
C ALA A 234 14.14 16.21 8.30
N LYS A 235 15.27 15.52 8.09
CA LYS A 235 15.49 14.69 6.89
C LYS A 235 15.20 13.23 7.19
N GLN A 236 14.34 12.62 6.39
CA GLN A 236 14.04 11.19 6.42
C GLN A 236 14.59 10.53 5.16
N LYS A 237 15.20 9.35 5.31
CA LYS A 237 15.51 8.45 4.19
C LYS A 237 14.29 7.59 3.89
N VAL A 238 13.81 7.64 2.65
CA VAL A 238 12.65 6.89 2.18
C VAL A 238 13.14 5.85 1.16
N PRO A 239 13.18 4.55 1.51
CA PRO A 239 13.54 3.50 0.57
C PRO A 239 12.38 3.24 -0.41
N LEU A 240 12.73 3.08 -1.68
CA LEU A 240 11.80 2.88 -2.79
C LEU A 240 12.03 1.53 -3.45
N PHE A 241 10.95 0.85 -3.77
CA PHE A 241 10.93 -0.52 -4.29
C PHE A 241 10.03 -0.63 -5.52
N TYR A 242 10.40 -1.50 -6.45
CA TYR A 242 9.54 -1.88 -7.56
C TYR A 242 8.43 -2.83 -7.10
N CYS A 243 7.17 -2.46 -7.34
CA CYS A 243 6.08 -3.43 -7.37
C CYS A 243 6.34 -4.47 -8.47
N ALA A 244 6.30 -5.77 -8.16
CA ALA A 244 6.60 -6.82 -9.13
C ALA A 244 5.61 -6.82 -10.31
N ALA A 245 4.31 -6.63 -10.03
CA ALA A 245 3.25 -6.59 -11.03
C ALA A 245 3.24 -5.27 -11.85
N SER A 246 2.92 -4.14 -11.20
CA SER A 246 2.76 -2.84 -11.87
C SER A 246 4.06 -2.08 -12.19
N ARG A 247 5.23 -2.64 -11.85
CA ARG A 247 6.59 -2.13 -12.11
C ARG A 247 6.92 -0.72 -11.61
N GLN A 248 6.14 -0.14 -10.71
CA GLN A 248 6.38 1.20 -10.17
C GLN A 248 7.15 1.24 -8.87
N LEU A 249 7.72 2.42 -8.61
CA LEU A 249 8.27 2.80 -7.32
C LEU A 249 7.16 3.02 -6.29
N CYS A 250 7.27 2.31 -5.17
CA CYS A 250 6.44 2.45 -3.99
C CYS A 250 7.31 2.38 -2.71
N THR A 251 6.74 2.73 -1.56
CA THR A 251 7.41 2.67 -0.25
C THR A 251 7.32 1.25 0.35
N ARG A 252 8.21 0.88 1.28
CA ARG A 252 8.28 -0.47 1.89
C ARG A 252 6.91 -0.96 2.40
N ASP A 253 6.14 -0.05 2.99
CA ASP A 253 4.84 -0.28 3.62
C ASP A 253 3.66 -0.26 2.64
N ALA A 254 3.91 0.09 1.38
CA ALA A 254 2.97 -0.13 0.28
C ALA A 254 3.01 -1.56 -0.24
N LEU A 255 4.01 -2.37 0.10
CA LEU A 255 4.12 -3.76 -0.39
C LEU A 255 3.39 -4.74 0.52
N ASP A 256 2.63 -5.65 -0.08
CA ASP A 256 2.12 -6.87 0.55
C ASP A 256 2.57 -8.09 -0.29
N ILE A 257 2.44 -9.30 0.28
CA ILE A 257 2.66 -10.56 -0.43
C ILE A 257 1.39 -10.93 -1.19
N ASP A 258 1.55 -11.29 -2.45
CA ASP A 258 0.48 -11.73 -3.36
C ASP A 258 0.93 -12.97 -4.16
N HIS A 259 -0.04 -13.67 -4.76
CA HIS A 259 0.18 -14.83 -5.61
C HIS A 259 0.27 -14.42 -7.09
N GLU A 260 1.18 -15.02 -7.85
CA GLU A 260 1.32 -14.76 -9.30
C GLU A 260 0.18 -15.44 -10.09
N LEU A 261 -0.03 -16.73 -9.85
CA LEU A 261 -1.27 -17.44 -10.15
C LEU A 261 -2.24 -17.33 -8.99
N ARG A 262 -3.50 -16.96 -9.29
CA ARG A 262 -4.60 -16.93 -8.32
C ARG A 262 -4.65 -18.19 -7.48
N PHE A 263 -4.71 -18.02 -6.15
CA PHE A 263 -4.83 -19.15 -5.24
C PHE A 263 -6.06 -20.01 -5.55
N GLU A 264 -7.16 -19.42 -6.02
CA GLU A 264 -8.38 -20.14 -6.43
C GLU A 264 -8.19 -20.98 -7.71
N ALA A 265 -7.30 -20.55 -8.61
CA ALA A 265 -6.93 -21.32 -9.81
C ALA A 265 -5.94 -22.44 -9.44
N LEU A 266 -4.93 -22.12 -8.61
CA LEU A 266 -3.98 -23.09 -8.05
C LEU A 266 -4.71 -24.19 -7.28
N ALA A 267 -5.62 -23.84 -6.37
CA ALA A 267 -6.47 -24.76 -5.60
C ALA A 267 -7.24 -25.76 -6.49
N LYS A 268 -7.87 -25.26 -7.56
CA LYS A 268 -8.57 -26.10 -8.54
C LYS A 268 -7.61 -26.99 -9.32
N ALA A 269 -6.39 -26.51 -9.62
CA ALA A 269 -5.36 -27.32 -10.26
C ALA A 269 -4.83 -28.42 -9.33
N MET A 270 -4.64 -28.14 -8.04
CA MET A 270 -4.21 -29.13 -7.03
C MET A 270 -5.17 -30.32 -6.94
N MET A 271 -6.49 -30.10 -7.08
CA MET A 271 -7.47 -31.20 -7.07
C MET A 271 -7.22 -32.26 -8.15
N LYS A 272 -6.58 -31.90 -9.27
CA LYS A 272 -6.20 -32.85 -10.34
C LYS A 272 -5.06 -33.80 -9.93
N TYR A 273 -4.36 -33.48 -8.85
CA TYR A 273 -3.20 -34.21 -8.31
C TYR A 273 -3.41 -34.61 -6.84
N ALA A 274 -4.63 -34.46 -6.32
CA ALA A 274 -4.97 -34.95 -5.00
C ALA A 274 -4.85 -36.49 -4.97
N PRO A 275 -4.22 -37.08 -3.94
CA PRO A 275 -4.27 -38.52 -3.74
C PRO A 275 -5.71 -38.97 -3.48
N ASP A 276 -5.97 -40.28 -3.54
CA ASP A 276 -7.31 -40.91 -3.43
C ASP A 276 -8.05 -40.72 -2.07
N GLY A 277 -7.60 -39.77 -1.24
CA GLY A 277 -8.24 -39.30 0.00
C GLY A 277 -8.42 -37.78 0.08
N GLY A 278 -8.25 -37.03 -1.02
CA GLY A 278 -8.55 -35.59 -1.11
C GLY A 278 -7.41 -34.65 -0.67
N ILE A 279 -7.75 -33.35 -0.55
CA ILE A 279 -6.82 -32.29 -0.12
C ILE A 279 -7.02 -31.99 1.36
N THR A 280 -5.91 -31.83 2.08
CA THR A 280 -5.92 -31.42 3.49
C THR A 280 -5.61 -29.92 3.59
N LYS A 281 -5.98 -29.31 4.71
CA LYS A 281 -5.62 -27.92 5.00
C LYS A 281 -4.10 -27.71 5.02
N ALA A 282 -3.30 -28.73 5.34
CA ALA A 282 -1.85 -28.67 5.20
C ALA A 282 -1.43 -28.49 3.73
N HIS A 283 -1.93 -29.30 2.81
CA HIS A 283 -1.63 -29.15 1.38
C HIS A 283 -2.05 -27.77 0.84
N ALA A 284 -3.22 -27.27 1.26
CA ALA A 284 -3.68 -25.93 0.92
C ALA A 284 -2.78 -24.82 1.50
N ALA A 285 -2.30 -24.97 2.73
CA ALA A 285 -1.36 -24.04 3.37
C ALA A 285 0.02 -24.05 2.70
N ASP A 286 0.53 -25.23 2.32
CA ASP A 286 1.79 -25.38 1.59
C ASP A 286 1.71 -24.66 0.24
N ALA A 287 0.65 -24.89 -0.54
CA ALA A 287 0.42 -24.20 -1.82
C ALA A 287 0.17 -22.68 -1.66
N TYR A 288 -0.44 -22.24 -0.55
CA TYR A 288 -0.59 -20.82 -0.23
C TYR A 288 0.75 -20.15 0.09
N ASN A 289 1.74 -20.93 0.57
CA ASN A 289 3.08 -20.48 0.93
C ASN A 289 4.15 -20.85 -0.11
N GLU A 290 3.74 -21.38 -1.27
CA GLU A 290 4.64 -21.80 -2.34
C GLU A 290 5.37 -20.59 -2.93
N THR A 291 6.60 -20.36 -2.45
CA THR A 291 7.39 -19.16 -2.75
C THR A 291 7.74 -18.93 -4.23
N SER A 292 7.62 -19.95 -5.07
CA SER A 292 7.74 -19.82 -6.54
C SER A 292 6.47 -19.25 -7.20
N ASN A 293 5.34 -19.24 -6.50
CA ASN A 293 4.10 -18.58 -6.89
C ASN A 293 3.85 -17.27 -6.11
N LEU A 294 4.82 -16.76 -5.36
CA LEU A 294 4.68 -15.52 -4.58
C LEU A 294 5.43 -14.36 -5.20
N ARG A 295 4.90 -13.15 -5.04
CA ARG A 295 5.49 -11.89 -5.49
C ARG A 295 5.21 -10.75 -4.50
N LEU A 296 6.07 -9.73 -4.48
CA LEU A 296 5.80 -8.48 -3.76
C LEU A 296 5.11 -7.50 -4.70
N VAL A 297 3.87 -7.12 -4.36
CA VAL A 297 3.09 -6.16 -5.13
C VAL A 297 2.67 -5.00 -4.24
N SER A 298 2.38 -3.84 -4.84
CA SER A 298 1.77 -2.77 -4.08
C SER A 298 0.37 -3.19 -3.62
N ARG A 299 -0.05 -2.70 -2.45
CA ARG A 299 -1.38 -2.93 -1.86
C ARG A 299 -2.50 -2.43 -2.76
N GLY A 300 -2.18 -1.45 -3.60
CA GLY A 300 -2.95 -1.10 -4.78
C GLY A 300 -3.16 -2.32 -5.67
N ALA A 301 -2.12 -2.75 -6.39
CA ALA A 301 -2.18 -3.88 -7.31
C ALA A 301 -2.73 -5.19 -6.69
N ASN A 302 -2.52 -5.42 -5.39
CA ASN A 302 -3.12 -6.55 -4.66
C ASN A 302 -4.66 -6.47 -4.57
N SER A 303 -5.22 -5.26 -4.49
CA SER A 303 -6.64 -5.04 -4.23
C SER A 303 -7.54 -5.24 -5.46
N SER A 304 -7.03 -5.08 -6.68
CA SER A 304 -7.83 -5.13 -7.91
C SER A 304 -8.02 -6.53 -8.49
N HIS A 305 -7.21 -7.53 -8.10
CA HIS A 305 -7.18 -8.88 -8.69
C HIS A 305 -6.92 -8.94 -10.22
N GLU A 306 -6.80 -7.80 -10.91
CA GLU A 306 -6.51 -7.65 -12.35
C GLU A 306 -5.13 -8.22 -12.71
N TRP A 307 -4.15 -8.02 -11.81
CA TRP A 307 -2.77 -8.45 -11.93
C TRP A 307 -2.56 -9.95 -11.65
N GLU A 308 -3.56 -10.68 -11.14
CA GLU A 308 -3.42 -12.12 -10.89
C GLU A 308 -3.68 -12.92 -12.18
N LEU A 309 -2.76 -13.81 -12.56
CA LEU A 309 -2.92 -14.59 -13.78
C LEU A 309 -4.06 -15.63 -13.66
N ASN A 310 -4.74 -15.89 -14.78
CA ASN A 310 -5.69 -17.00 -14.91
C ASN A 310 -4.96 -18.34 -15.16
N ALA A 311 -5.71 -19.44 -15.35
CA ALA A 311 -5.12 -20.77 -15.55
C ALA A 311 -4.44 -20.90 -16.93
N GLU A 312 -4.73 -19.96 -17.83
CA GLU A 312 -4.25 -19.81 -19.19
C GLU A 312 -3.05 -18.82 -19.28
N MET A 313 -2.50 -18.40 -18.13
CA MET A 313 -1.37 -17.46 -17.99
C MET A 313 -1.60 -16.05 -18.57
N SER A 314 -2.85 -15.59 -18.68
CA SER A 314 -3.18 -14.21 -19.06
C SER A 314 -3.77 -13.41 -17.89
N TYR A 315 -3.60 -12.09 -17.96
CA TYR A 315 -4.20 -11.12 -17.05
C TYR A 315 -5.72 -11.06 -17.23
N ARG A 316 -6.42 -10.51 -16.24
CA ARG A 316 -7.89 -10.58 -16.17
C ARG A 316 -8.61 -9.44 -16.90
N ASP A 317 -7.87 -8.44 -17.36
CA ASP A 317 -8.39 -7.29 -18.10
C ASP A 317 -8.75 -7.70 -19.53
N ASP A 318 -9.88 -8.38 -19.64
CA ASP A 318 -10.57 -8.69 -20.89
C ASP A 318 -11.25 -7.41 -21.37
N ASP A 319 -10.42 -6.49 -21.88
CA ASP A 319 -10.72 -5.10 -22.29
C ASP A 319 -11.60 -5.03 -23.58
N GLY A 320 -12.58 -5.93 -23.65
CA GLY A 320 -13.36 -6.23 -24.85
C GLY A 320 -12.55 -6.96 -25.93
N PRO A 321 -13.09 -7.07 -27.16
CA PRO A 321 -12.31 -7.61 -28.27
C PRO A 321 -11.09 -6.72 -28.52
N ALA A 322 -9.92 -7.36 -28.55
CA ALA A 322 -8.62 -6.82 -28.94
C ALA A 322 -8.76 -5.69 -29.97
N ARG A 323 -8.22 -4.49 -29.66
CA ARG A 323 -8.25 -3.38 -30.61
C ARG A 323 -7.39 -3.76 -31.80
N ALA A 324 -7.83 -3.40 -33.01
CA ALA A 324 -7.14 -3.80 -34.24
C ALA A 324 -5.66 -3.34 -34.23
N GLY A 325 -4.75 -4.28 -33.95
CA GLY A 325 -3.33 -4.02 -33.69
C GLY A 325 -2.75 -4.79 -32.50
N ASP A 326 -3.59 -5.17 -31.53
CA ASP A 326 -3.20 -6.03 -30.42
C ASP A 326 -2.93 -7.45 -30.93
N ARG A 327 -1.74 -7.98 -30.61
CA ARG A 327 -1.30 -9.29 -31.13
C ARG A 327 -2.05 -10.42 -30.42
N GLU A 328 -2.64 -11.31 -31.20
CA GLU A 328 -3.10 -12.62 -30.73
C GLU A 328 -1.97 -13.33 -30.00
N GLN A 329 -2.16 -13.63 -28.71
CA GLN A 329 -1.32 -14.58 -28.01
C GLN A 329 -1.81 -16.01 -28.31
N PRO A 330 -0.92 -16.96 -28.63
CA PRO A 330 -1.33 -18.35 -28.81
C PRO A 330 -1.87 -18.91 -27.49
N SER A 331 -2.98 -19.66 -27.55
CA SER A 331 -3.62 -20.26 -26.38
C SER A 331 -2.65 -21.13 -25.60
N ALA A 332 -2.32 -20.72 -24.36
CA ALA A 332 -1.28 -21.37 -23.56
C ALA A 332 -1.83 -22.54 -22.73
N THR A 333 -1.30 -23.73 -22.98
CA THR A 333 -1.28 -24.80 -21.97
C THR A 333 -0.39 -24.38 -20.79
N LEU A 334 -0.78 -24.75 -19.56
CA LEU A 334 0.03 -24.52 -18.35
C LEU A 334 1.51 -24.91 -18.57
N PRO A 335 2.47 -23.98 -18.37
CA PRO A 335 3.90 -24.26 -18.50
C PRO A 335 4.34 -25.46 -17.66
N ASP A 336 5.24 -26.27 -18.21
CA ASP A 336 5.67 -27.51 -17.55
C ASP A 336 6.32 -27.25 -16.18
N SER A 337 6.99 -26.10 -15.99
CA SER A 337 7.52 -25.66 -14.69
C SER A 337 6.43 -25.58 -13.60
N ILE A 338 5.25 -25.04 -13.94
CA ILE A 338 4.12 -24.90 -13.00
C ILE A 338 3.48 -26.27 -12.74
N ARG A 339 3.40 -27.12 -13.77
CA ARG A 339 2.91 -28.49 -13.62
C ARG A 339 3.81 -29.32 -12.70
N ASP A 340 5.12 -29.17 -12.83
CA ASP A 340 6.11 -29.85 -11.99
C ASP A 340 6.22 -29.23 -10.59
N GLN A 341 6.00 -27.93 -10.43
CA GLN A 341 5.87 -27.26 -9.11
C GLN A 341 4.67 -27.81 -8.33
N VAL A 342 3.47 -27.87 -8.94
CA VAL A 342 2.28 -28.45 -8.30
C VAL A 342 2.51 -29.93 -7.94
N ARG A 343 3.20 -30.69 -8.81
CA ARG A 343 3.59 -32.08 -8.53
C ARG A 343 4.61 -32.19 -7.39
N SER A 344 5.56 -31.25 -7.27
CA SER A 344 6.58 -31.21 -6.23
C SER A 344 5.97 -30.91 -4.85
N ALA A 345 5.13 -29.88 -4.75
CA ALA A 345 4.42 -29.51 -3.52
C ALA A 345 3.55 -30.66 -2.98
N MET A 346 2.91 -31.43 -3.87
CA MET A 346 2.14 -32.62 -3.51
C MET A 346 3.04 -33.84 -3.20
N GLY A 347 4.26 -33.90 -3.76
CA GLY A 347 5.21 -35.00 -3.62
C GLY A 347 5.96 -35.04 -2.29
N GLN A 348 6.18 -33.90 -1.63
CA GLN A 348 6.90 -33.82 -0.35
C GLN A 348 6.14 -34.45 0.86
N GLY A 349 4.96 -35.06 0.64
CA GLY A 349 4.21 -35.79 1.67
C GLY A 349 4.86 -37.09 2.19
N ARG A 350 5.89 -37.65 1.52
CA ARG A 350 6.54 -38.93 1.91
C ARG A 350 7.77 -38.77 2.82
N GLY A 351 7.63 -38.00 3.90
CA GLY A 351 8.56 -38.00 5.03
C GLY A 351 8.11 -38.95 6.16
N THR A 352 8.11 -40.26 5.93
CA THR A 352 7.65 -41.24 6.94
C THR A 352 8.62 -41.41 8.10
N ILE A 353 8.17 -41.09 9.31
CA ILE A 353 8.83 -41.47 10.58
C ILE A 353 8.53 -42.95 10.86
N THR A 354 9.30 -43.86 10.27
CA THR A 354 9.30 -45.28 10.64
C THR A 354 10.59 -45.97 10.20
N GLY A 355 11.31 -46.63 11.12
CA GLY A 355 12.43 -47.51 10.76
C GLY A 355 13.73 -47.35 11.56
N MET A 356 13.70 -47.61 12.86
CA MET A 356 14.90 -48.03 13.61
C MET A 356 14.57 -49.29 14.42
N GLN A 357 14.77 -50.44 13.80
CA GLN A 357 14.85 -51.73 14.48
C GLN A 357 15.71 -52.71 13.67
N ASP A 358 16.57 -53.42 14.39
CA ASP A 358 17.28 -54.65 14.06
C ASP A 358 18.17 -54.73 12.80
N PHE A 359 19.51 -54.71 13.02
CA PHE A 359 20.41 -55.70 12.44
C PHE A 359 21.69 -55.90 13.28
N SER A 360 22.06 -57.17 13.46
CA SER A 360 23.28 -57.70 14.12
C SER A 360 23.81 -58.87 13.27
N PHE A 361 25.03 -59.40 13.39
CA PHE A 361 26.12 -59.32 14.39
C PHE A 361 27.45 -59.57 13.61
N PRO A 362 28.68 -59.29 14.13
CA PRO A 362 29.36 -60.34 14.93
C PRO A 362 30.48 -59.95 15.94
N SER A 363 30.44 -60.67 17.07
CA SER A 363 31.58 -61.35 17.74
C SER A 363 32.57 -60.62 18.68
N VAL A 364 32.86 -61.35 19.78
CA VAL A 364 33.65 -61.02 21.00
C VAL A 364 35.12 -61.52 20.87
N PRO A 365 36.07 -61.19 21.78
CA PRO A 365 36.22 -61.78 23.14
C PRO A 365 36.60 -60.73 24.24
N GLN A 366 36.71 -60.98 25.56
CA GLN A 366 36.21 -62.00 26.50
C GLN A 366 36.78 -61.63 27.90
N ALA A 367 35.98 -61.56 28.98
CA ALA A 367 36.41 -61.84 30.37
C ALA A 367 35.25 -61.70 31.38
N SER A 368 34.94 -62.78 32.08
CA SER A 368 34.14 -62.86 33.31
C SER A 368 35.09 -63.24 34.48
N PRO A 369 34.67 -63.54 35.73
CA PRO A 369 33.33 -63.53 36.34
C PRO A 369 33.26 -62.90 37.76
N PHE A 370 32.07 -62.80 38.35
CA PHE A 370 31.71 -63.53 39.60
C PHE A 370 30.21 -63.39 39.92
N MET A 371 29.66 -64.43 40.57
CA MET A 371 28.27 -64.74 40.96
C MET A 371 28.37 -65.80 42.09
N PRO A 372 27.31 -66.25 42.80
CA PRO A 372 25.96 -65.70 43.02
C PRO A 372 25.55 -65.71 44.54
N MET A 373 24.27 -65.42 44.87
CA MET A 373 23.33 -66.33 45.61
C MET A 373 22.12 -65.57 46.22
N TYR A 374 20.90 -66.05 45.88
CA TYR A 374 19.60 -66.19 46.61
C TYR A 374 19.25 -65.41 47.91
N GLN A 375 17.98 -65.27 48.36
CA GLN A 375 16.62 -65.18 47.77
C GLN A 375 15.58 -65.04 48.93
N LEU A 376 14.43 -64.38 48.70
CA LEU A 376 13.14 -64.46 49.46
C LEU A 376 13.04 -63.84 50.88
N GLY A 377 11.98 -63.05 51.14
CA GLY A 377 11.69 -62.54 52.50
C GLY A 377 10.58 -61.48 52.71
N ALA A 378 9.38 -61.66 52.15
CA ALA A 378 8.07 -61.12 52.62
C ALA A 378 7.80 -59.61 52.94
N GLN A 379 6.74 -59.08 52.29
CA GLN A 379 5.67 -58.18 52.79
C GLN A 379 5.97 -56.85 53.50
N ALA A 380 5.56 -55.74 52.86
CA ALA A 380 4.47 -54.87 53.37
C ALA A 380 3.94 -53.93 52.26
N SER A 381 2.62 -53.72 52.23
CA SER A 381 1.91 -52.87 51.25
C SER A 381 1.61 -51.47 51.80
N LEU A 382 1.76 -50.42 50.99
CA LEU A 382 1.06 -49.14 51.20
C LEU A 382 0.51 -48.59 49.88
N SER A 383 -0.67 -47.98 49.98
CA SER A 383 -1.59 -47.72 48.86
C SER A 383 -1.46 -46.33 48.26
N LEU A 384 -1.75 -46.21 46.95
CA LEU A 384 -2.16 -44.95 46.32
C LEU A 384 -3.54 -44.51 46.83
N PRO A 385 -3.83 -43.19 46.73
CA PRO A 385 -5.13 -42.77 46.24
C PRO A 385 -5.04 -41.84 45.03
N THR A 386 -5.80 -42.20 43.99
CA THR A 386 -6.21 -41.29 42.90
C THR A 386 -7.18 -40.24 43.44
N PHE A 387 -7.14 -39.00 42.92
CA PHE A 387 -8.25 -38.05 43.06
C PHE A 387 -8.67 -37.49 41.70
N ALA A 388 -9.97 -37.21 41.59
CA ALA A 388 -10.68 -37.03 40.33
C ALA A 388 -10.92 -35.55 39.96
N SER A 389 -11.32 -35.33 38.72
CA SER A 389 -11.79 -34.06 38.18
C SER A 389 -12.97 -33.48 38.98
N ALA A 390 -12.96 -32.16 39.19
CA ALA A 390 -14.11 -31.41 39.66
C ALA A 390 -14.35 -30.17 38.79
N THR A 391 -15.56 -30.05 38.25
CA THR A 391 -16.09 -28.89 37.54
C THR A 391 -16.37 -27.75 38.54
N LEU A 392 -15.92 -26.53 38.22
CA LEU A 392 -16.26 -25.34 39.01
C LEU A 392 -17.39 -24.54 38.34
N ALA A 393 -18.43 -24.27 39.13
CA ALA A 393 -19.58 -23.46 38.75
C ALA A 393 -19.46 -22.01 39.24
N SER A 394 -20.13 -21.09 38.56
CA SER A 394 -20.13 -19.65 38.84
C SER A 394 -20.81 -19.28 40.17
N PRO A 395 -20.29 -18.30 40.92
CA PRO A 395 -21.03 -17.68 42.04
C PRO A 395 -21.93 -16.53 41.56
N SER A 396 -23.17 -16.51 42.03
CA SER A 396 -24.14 -15.43 41.81
C SER A 396 -23.96 -14.29 42.83
N LEU A 397 -24.15 -13.04 42.40
CA LEU A 397 -24.21 -11.86 43.28
C LEU A 397 -25.66 -11.46 43.60
N PRO A 398 -25.93 -10.82 44.76
CA PRO A 398 -27.30 -10.61 45.25
C PRO A 398 -27.99 -9.36 44.68
N THR A 399 -29.31 -9.47 44.54
CA THR A 399 -30.22 -8.39 44.12
C THR A 399 -30.54 -7.44 45.27
N ALA A 400 -30.54 -6.12 45.01
CA ALA A 400 -31.05 -5.09 45.94
C ALA A 400 -32.11 -4.21 45.23
N PRO A 401 -33.16 -3.74 45.94
CA PRO A 401 -34.29 -3.04 45.34
C PRO A 401 -34.05 -1.52 45.12
N PRO A 402 -34.86 -0.85 44.27
CA PRO A 402 -34.65 0.55 43.92
C PRO A 402 -35.34 1.54 44.89
N PRO A 403 -34.79 2.76 45.09
CA PRO A 403 -35.50 3.87 45.69
C PRO A 403 -36.29 4.68 44.64
N THR A 404 -37.47 5.18 45.03
CA THR A 404 -38.33 6.06 44.22
C THR A 404 -38.56 7.43 44.89
N LEU A 405 -38.95 8.41 44.07
CA LEU A 405 -39.47 9.75 44.39
C LEU A 405 -38.47 10.81 44.94
N ALA A 406 -38.16 11.82 44.12
CA ALA A 406 -38.78 13.15 44.21
C ALA A 406 -38.13 14.16 43.21
N SER A 407 -38.95 15.00 42.56
CA SER A 407 -38.48 16.08 41.66
C SER A 407 -38.08 17.34 42.43
N PRO A 408 -37.36 18.27 41.77
CA PRO A 408 -37.89 19.64 41.72
C PRO A 408 -38.04 20.22 40.30
N PHE A 409 -38.72 21.35 40.24
CA PHE A 409 -39.30 22.01 39.05
C PHE A 409 -38.35 23.00 38.34
N MET A 410 -38.47 23.07 37.01
CA MET A 410 -38.40 24.30 36.15
C MET A 410 -37.08 25.12 36.06
N PRO A 411 -36.92 26.04 35.08
CA PRO A 411 -37.85 26.44 34.01
C PRO A 411 -37.34 26.29 32.56
N MET A 412 -38.27 26.36 31.60
CA MET A 412 -37.98 26.75 30.21
C MET A 412 -37.57 28.23 30.14
N TYR A 413 -36.74 28.59 29.15
CA TYR A 413 -36.93 29.83 28.39
C TYR A 413 -36.60 29.64 26.89
N GLN A 414 -37.10 30.60 26.11
CA GLN A 414 -37.46 30.52 24.70
C GLN A 414 -36.41 31.19 23.78
N LEU A 415 -36.57 31.02 22.46
CA LEU A 415 -35.78 31.62 21.38
C LEU A 415 -35.38 33.10 21.59
N GLY A 416 -34.17 33.43 21.16
CA GLY A 416 -33.68 34.80 20.89
C GLY A 416 -32.60 34.76 19.82
N ALA A 417 -32.55 35.76 18.93
CA ALA A 417 -31.73 35.76 17.72
C ALA A 417 -30.62 36.82 17.72
N GLN A 418 -29.74 36.72 16.71
CA GLN A 418 -28.80 37.72 16.16
C GLN A 418 -27.38 37.90 16.74
N ALA A 419 -26.52 38.26 15.77
CA ALA A 419 -25.27 39.03 15.83
C ALA A 419 -23.94 38.34 16.20
N SER A 420 -23.02 38.36 15.23
CA SER A 420 -21.56 38.23 15.39
C SER A 420 -20.99 39.39 16.23
N PRO A 421 -19.74 39.28 16.77
CA PRO A 421 -18.64 39.92 16.03
C PRO A 421 -17.22 39.29 16.17
N SER A 422 -16.40 39.54 15.14
CA SER A 422 -14.92 39.72 15.05
C SER A 422 -13.89 38.99 15.94
N LEU A 423 -12.79 38.62 15.25
CA LEU A 423 -11.43 38.27 15.71
C LEU A 423 -10.82 39.17 16.81
N PRO A 424 -9.87 38.63 17.58
CA PRO A 424 -8.75 39.39 18.15
C PRO A 424 -7.39 39.07 17.48
N THR A 425 -6.56 40.10 17.35
CA THR A 425 -5.18 40.06 16.85
C THR A 425 -4.17 39.70 17.95
N PHE A 426 -3.01 39.16 17.57
CA PHE A 426 -1.89 38.82 18.45
C PHE A 426 -1.36 40.00 19.29
N ALA A 427 -0.88 39.69 20.50
CA ALA A 427 0.12 40.49 21.23
C ALA A 427 1.11 39.55 21.93
N SER A 428 2.41 39.80 21.75
CA SER A 428 3.49 39.05 22.39
C SER A 428 3.91 39.68 23.73
N ALA A 429 4.19 38.87 24.74
CA ALA A 429 4.94 39.28 25.92
C ALA A 429 5.76 38.11 26.49
N THR A 430 6.89 38.41 27.11
CA THR A 430 8.00 37.47 27.35
C THR A 430 8.21 37.18 28.85
N LEU A 431 8.63 35.95 29.18
CA LEU A 431 9.38 35.52 30.37
C LEU A 431 8.84 35.82 31.80
N ALA A 432 8.54 34.76 32.54
CA ALA A 432 9.16 34.46 33.85
C ALA A 432 8.81 33.04 34.34
N SER A 433 9.80 32.30 34.88
CA SER A 433 9.59 31.05 35.65
C SER A 433 9.36 31.36 37.14
N PRO A 434 8.79 30.42 37.91
CA PRO A 434 9.62 29.81 38.97
C PRO A 434 9.35 28.33 39.32
N ALA A 435 10.46 27.64 39.66
CA ALA A 435 10.71 26.59 40.66
C ALA A 435 9.72 25.42 40.99
N LEU A 436 10.34 24.25 41.21
CA LEU A 436 9.76 23.02 41.81
C LEU A 436 9.39 23.19 43.31
N PRO A 437 8.68 22.19 43.87
CA PRO A 437 9.28 21.46 45.00
C PRO A 437 9.40 19.93 44.77
N THR A 438 10.38 19.32 45.45
CA THR A 438 10.74 17.89 45.42
C THR A 438 10.22 17.11 46.62
N ALA A 439 9.81 15.85 46.41
CA ALA A 439 9.50 14.85 47.45
C ALA A 439 9.67 13.40 46.89
N PRO A 440 9.85 12.35 47.72
CA PRO A 440 10.73 11.21 47.38
C PRO A 440 10.06 9.97 46.73
N PRO A 441 10.84 8.96 46.30
CA PRO A 441 10.35 7.84 45.47
C PRO A 441 9.76 6.67 46.26
N ALA A 442 8.83 5.94 45.64
CA ALA A 442 8.37 4.62 46.07
C ALA A 442 8.87 3.53 45.11
N THR A 443 9.35 2.41 45.65
CA THR A 443 9.87 1.25 44.90
C THR A 443 8.73 0.40 44.29
N PRO A 444 9.02 -0.39 43.23
CA PRO A 444 7.97 -0.90 42.34
C PRO A 444 7.33 -2.23 42.77
N GLY A 445 6.01 -2.31 42.61
CA GLY A 445 5.24 -3.56 42.64
C GLY A 445 5.00 -4.12 41.23
N THR A 446 5.15 -5.42 41.05
CA THR A 446 5.03 -6.15 39.77
C THR A 446 3.59 -6.19 39.24
N PRO A 447 3.41 -6.19 37.91
CA PRO A 447 2.44 -7.13 37.33
C PRO A 447 2.89 -7.86 36.04
N ALA A 448 2.54 -9.15 36.01
CA ALA A 448 2.11 -9.99 34.88
C ALA A 448 2.68 -9.79 33.45
N LYS A 449 3.50 -10.78 33.04
CA LYS A 449 3.58 -11.46 31.72
C LYS A 449 3.11 -10.69 30.46
N PRO A 450 4.03 -10.28 29.56
CA PRO A 450 3.67 -9.82 28.21
C PRO A 450 3.37 -11.00 27.25
N PHE A 451 2.52 -10.73 26.26
CA PHE A 451 2.27 -11.57 25.09
C PHE A 451 3.44 -11.47 24.07
N MET A 452 3.56 -12.41 23.13
CA MET A 452 4.82 -12.67 22.40
C MET A 452 5.38 -11.47 21.60
N PRO A 453 6.71 -11.20 21.68
CA PRO A 453 7.38 -10.21 20.84
C PRO A 453 7.81 -10.80 19.49
N MET A 454 7.70 -9.99 18.43
CA MET A 454 8.51 -10.17 17.21
C MET A 454 9.99 -9.94 17.58
N TYR A 455 10.89 -10.77 17.05
CA TYR A 455 12.29 -10.84 17.48
C TYR A 455 13.08 -9.54 17.21
N PRO A 456 13.97 -9.13 18.14
CA PRO A 456 15.02 -8.14 17.85
C PRO A 456 16.21 -8.79 17.11
N PRO A 457 17.01 -8.01 16.35
CA PRO A 457 18.24 -8.51 15.72
C PRO A 457 19.36 -8.75 16.74
N ALA A 458 20.28 -9.66 16.38
CA ALA A 458 21.47 -10.00 17.17
C ALA A 458 22.54 -8.87 17.13
N PRO A 459 23.43 -8.78 18.15
CA PRO A 459 24.40 -7.69 18.25
C PRO A 459 25.57 -7.84 17.27
N GLN A 460 25.91 -6.77 16.55
CA GLN A 460 27.14 -6.68 15.77
C GLN A 460 28.33 -6.22 16.64
N GLY A 461 29.48 -6.86 16.45
CA GLY A 461 30.72 -6.53 17.16
C GLY A 461 31.52 -5.39 16.52
N ASN A 462 32.25 -4.65 17.35
CA ASN A 462 33.10 -3.54 16.92
C ASN A 462 34.29 -3.97 16.04
N SER A 463 34.67 -3.13 15.08
CA SER A 463 36.01 -3.07 14.48
C SER A 463 36.28 -1.63 14.02
N SER A 464 37.47 -1.09 14.29
CA SER A 464 37.76 0.34 14.17
C SER A 464 38.80 0.66 13.09
N ALA A 465 38.49 1.70 12.27
CA ALA A 465 39.45 2.62 11.62
C ALA A 465 40.39 2.05 10.51
N PRO A 466 41.08 2.91 9.71
CA PRO A 466 41.09 4.38 9.70
C PRO A 466 40.81 5.07 8.34
N THR A 467 40.67 6.39 8.44
CA THR A 467 40.45 7.41 7.41
C THR A 467 41.58 7.58 6.40
N VAL A 468 41.26 7.88 5.14
CA VAL A 468 42.07 8.78 4.27
C VAL A 468 41.13 9.77 3.58
N ALA A 469 41.48 11.06 3.61
CA ALA A 469 40.72 12.13 2.97
C ALA A 469 41.45 12.65 1.72
N SER A 470 40.69 13.01 0.68
CA SER A 470 41.14 13.86 -0.43
C SER A 470 39.94 14.62 -0.99
N ALA A 471 40.10 15.94 -1.14
CA ALA A 471 39.09 16.85 -1.71
C ALA A 471 39.53 17.31 -3.14
N PRO A 472 38.94 18.36 -3.74
CA PRO A 472 38.01 18.19 -4.84
C PRO A 472 38.58 18.57 -6.23
N ALA A 473 37.98 18.04 -7.29
CA ALA A 473 38.28 18.45 -8.67
C ALA A 473 37.39 19.62 -9.11
N ALA A 474 37.98 20.60 -9.79
CA ALA A 474 37.33 21.84 -10.19
C ALA A 474 36.49 21.71 -11.47
N SER A 475 35.35 22.42 -11.51
CA SER A 475 34.56 22.63 -12.74
C SER A 475 35.12 23.81 -13.52
N ALA A 476 35.62 23.56 -14.73
CA ALA A 476 36.05 24.63 -15.65
C ALA A 476 34.85 25.28 -16.34
N ALA A 477 34.80 26.61 -16.34
CA ALA A 477 33.78 27.37 -17.06
C ALA A 477 34.08 27.40 -18.57
N VAL A 478 33.09 27.09 -19.40
CA VAL A 478 33.18 27.20 -20.86
C VAL A 478 32.79 28.62 -21.29
N LEU A 479 33.68 29.27 -22.03
CA LEU A 479 33.53 30.63 -22.53
C LEU A 479 32.58 30.66 -23.75
N VAL A 480 31.49 31.42 -23.66
CA VAL A 480 30.57 31.63 -24.79
C VAL A 480 31.07 32.80 -25.65
N GLN A 481 31.38 32.55 -26.92
CA GLN A 481 31.62 33.60 -27.93
C GLN A 481 30.30 33.92 -28.67
N PRO A 482 30.00 35.21 -28.95
CA PRO A 482 28.88 35.59 -29.81
C PRO A 482 29.27 35.55 -31.31
N PRO A 483 28.36 35.16 -32.22
CA PRO A 483 28.61 35.24 -33.66
C PRO A 483 28.50 36.68 -34.17
N ALA A 484 29.34 37.01 -35.16
CA ALA A 484 29.41 38.35 -35.76
C ALA A 484 28.27 38.64 -36.74
N LYS A 485 27.93 39.93 -36.87
CA LYS A 485 27.10 40.46 -37.96
C LYS A 485 27.84 40.32 -39.30
N GLN A 486 27.16 39.83 -40.33
CA GLN A 486 27.53 40.12 -41.72
C GLN A 486 26.33 40.67 -42.48
N ALA A 487 26.63 41.58 -43.41
CA ALA A 487 25.65 42.42 -44.10
C ALA A 487 25.16 41.79 -45.42
N ALA A 488 24.05 42.31 -45.91
CA ALA A 488 23.37 41.82 -47.11
C ALA A 488 24.11 42.13 -48.42
N THR A 489 23.99 41.23 -49.38
CA THR A 489 24.05 41.52 -50.82
C THR A 489 22.84 40.89 -51.52
N SER A 490 22.25 41.65 -52.44
CA SER A 490 20.95 41.35 -53.05
C SER A 490 21.08 40.74 -54.44
N ALA A 491 20.19 39.79 -54.77
CA ALA A 491 20.00 39.24 -56.10
C ALA A 491 18.50 39.05 -56.37
N PRO A 492 18.02 39.12 -57.63
CA PRO A 492 16.61 39.37 -57.93
C PRO A 492 15.70 38.13 -57.88
N THR A 493 14.46 38.37 -57.50
CA THR A 493 13.34 37.42 -57.44
C THR A 493 12.90 36.90 -58.81
N PRO A 494 12.73 35.58 -58.98
CA PRO A 494 11.70 35.02 -59.84
C PRO A 494 10.38 34.91 -59.06
N SER A 495 9.26 35.29 -59.67
CA SER A 495 7.93 35.22 -59.06
C SER A 495 7.48 33.78 -58.86
N SER A 496 7.65 33.23 -57.65
CA SER A 496 7.01 31.97 -57.25
C SER A 496 5.62 32.25 -56.69
N VAL A 497 4.64 31.50 -57.17
CA VAL A 497 3.26 31.54 -56.66
C VAL A 497 3.29 31.03 -55.23
N SER A 498 3.03 31.89 -54.24
CA SER A 498 2.94 31.47 -52.84
C SER A 498 1.85 30.40 -52.72
N PRO A 499 2.17 29.15 -52.31
CA PRO A 499 1.11 28.25 -51.88
C PRO A 499 0.41 28.92 -50.70
N SER A 500 -0.92 28.94 -50.72
CA SER A 500 -1.71 29.46 -49.61
C SER A 500 -1.33 28.68 -48.35
N GLN A 501 -0.50 29.28 -47.50
CA GLN A 501 -0.08 28.66 -46.24
C GLN A 501 -1.33 28.54 -45.38
N SER A 502 -1.93 27.35 -45.39
CA SER A 502 -2.98 26.98 -44.45
C SER A 502 -2.44 27.26 -43.06
N SER A 503 -3.11 28.13 -42.31
CA SER A 503 -2.71 28.47 -40.93
C SER A 503 -2.41 27.17 -40.17
N PRO A 504 -1.28 27.10 -39.44
CA PRO A 504 -0.87 25.87 -38.78
C PRO A 504 -2.00 25.39 -37.88
N ILE A 505 -2.38 24.12 -38.04
CA ILE A 505 -3.42 23.48 -37.23
C ILE A 505 -2.94 23.55 -35.78
N LEU A 506 -3.71 24.19 -34.91
CA LEU A 506 -3.36 24.39 -33.50
C LEU A 506 -3.82 23.20 -32.64
N LEU A 507 -3.22 23.02 -31.47
CA LEU A 507 -3.59 21.92 -30.55
C LEU A 507 -5.07 21.87 -30.18
N ASN A 508 -5.75 23.03 -30.14
CA ASN A 508 -7.18 23.13 -29.86
C ASN A 508 -8.09 22.86 -31.08
N ASP A 509 -7.54 22.68 -32.29
CA ASP A 509 -8.27 22.23 -33.47
C ASP A 509 -8.45 20.69 -33.43
N ALA A 510 -9.68 20.22 -33.63
CA ALA A 510 -10.02 18.79 -33.59
C ALA A 510 -9.28 17.94 -34.63
N ARG A 511 -8.67 18.56 -35.66
CA ARG A 511 -7.87 17.89 -36.69
C ARG A 511 -6.41 17.70 -36.29
N HIS A 512 -5.96 18.29 -35.18
CA HIS A 512 -4.58 18.13 -34.71
C HIS A 512 -4.36 16.70 -34.17
N PRO A 513 -3.28 15.99 -34.54
CA PRO A 513 -3.06 14.60 -34.10
C PRO A 513 -3.01 14.45 -32.58
N ASP A 514 -2.42 15.41 -31.87
CA ASP A 514 -2.37 15.45 -30.40
C ASP A 514 -3.62 16.10 -29.73
N ASN A 515 -4.69 16.43 -30.47
CA ASN A 515 -5.86 17.11 -29.90
C ASN A 515 -6.49 16.35 -28.72
N LYS A 516 -6.54 15.01 -28.80
CA LYS A 516 -7.06 14.17 -27.70
C LYS A 516 -6.24 14.33 -26.41
N LEU A 517 -4.91 14.40 -26.52
CA LEU A 517 -4.02 14.65 -25.38
C LEU A 517 -4.27 16.06 -24.83
N TYR A 518 -4.38 17.06 -25.71
CA TYR A 518 -4.72 18.44 -25.34
C TYR A 518 -6.06 18.56 -24.61
N LEU A 519 -7.11 17.86 -25.04
CA LEU A 519 -8.41 17.88 -24.37
C LEU A 519 -8.34 17.27 -22.95
N SER A 520 -7.55 16.20 -22.76
CA SER A 520 -7.32 15.63 -21.41
C SER A 520 -6.54 16.58 -20.50
N ALA A 521 -5.54 17.29 -21.04
CA ALA A 521 -4.81 18.33 -20.34
C ALA A 521 -5.70 19.54 -20.00
N LEU A 522 -6.58 19.97 -20.92
CA LEU A 522 -7.49 21.09 -20.74
C LEU A 522 -8.51 20.82 -19.64
N SER A 523 -9.14 19.64 -19.67
CA SER A 523 -10.05 19.18 -18.61
C SER A 523 -9.34 19.18 -17.25
N SER A 524 -8.12 18.63 -17.18
CA SER A 524 -7.32 18.58 -15.95
C SER A 524 -6.94 19.98 -15.43
N VAL A 525 -6.48 20.88 -16.31
CA VAL A 525 -6.15 22.28 -15.95
C VAL A 525 -7.40 23.02 -15.48
N GLN A 526 -8.54 22.87 -16.15
CA GLN A 526 -9.80 23.49 -15.72
C GLN A 526 -10.30 22.92 -14.38
N LYS A 527 -10.16 21.61 -14.14
CA LYS A 527 -10.51 20.98 -12.85
C LYS A 527 -9.68 21.53 -11.68
N GLU A 528 -8.37 21.71 -11.87
CA GLU A 528 -7.42 22.25 -10.89
C GLU A 528 -7.58 23.76 -10.67
N TYR A 529 -7.54 24.56 -11.74
CA TYR A 529 -7.55 26.01 -11.60
C TYR A 529 -8.94 26.61 -11.40
N GLY A 530 -10.00 25.97 -11.92
CA GLY A 530 -11.35 26.55 -11.91
C GLY A 530 -11.35 27.94 -12.55
N ASP A 531 -12.05 28.88 -11.91
CA ASP A 531 -12.15 30.27 -12.37
C ASP A 531 -10.87 31.11 -12.11
N ARG A 532 -9.79 30.53 -11.54
CA ARG A 532 -8.52 31.24 -11.31
C ARG A 532 -7.81 31.65 -12.61
N LEU A 533 -8.14 31.01 -13.74
CA LEU A 533 -7.58 31.28 -15.06
C LEU A 533 -8.71 31.64 -16.02
N SER A 534 -8.53 32.73 -16.78
CA SER A 534 -9.42 33.03 -17.91
C SER A 534 -9.30 31.94 -18.98
N LYS A 535 -10.34 31.75 -19.81
CA LYS A 535 -10.35 30.71 -20.86
C LYS A 535 -9.06 30.69 -21.72
N PRO A 536 -8.52 31.83 -22.24
CA PRO A 536 -7.26 31.81 -22.99
C PRO A 536 -6.04 31.37 -22.18
N GLN A 537 -6.00 31.68 -20.87
CA GLN A 537 -4.93 31.21 -19.98
C GLN A 537 -5.02 29.71 -19.75
N SER A 538 -6.22 29.17 -19.51
CA SER A 538 -6.45 27.73 -19.36
C SER A 538 -6.08 26.96 -20.62
N GLU A 539 -6.43 27.47 -21.81
CA GLU A 539 -6.03 26.88 -23.09
C GLU A 539 -4.50 26.90 -23.29
N SER A 540 -3.81 27.99 -22.93
CA SER A 540 -2.34 28.03 -23.03
C SER A 540 -1.63 27.13 -22.01
N TYR A 541 -2.15 27.07 -20.77
CA TYR A 541 -1.66 26.14 -19.74
C TYR A 541 -1.84 24.69 -20.20
N ALA A 542 -3.02 24.34 -20.73
CA ALA A 542 -3.29 23.02 -21.28
C ALA A 542 -2.35 22.66 -22.44
N ALA A 543 -2.05 23.60 -23.32
CA ALA A 543 -1.08 23.41 -24.40
C ALA A 543 0.35 23.18 -23.87
N SER A 544 0.77 23.87 -22.81
CA SER A 544 2.07 23.61 -22.15
C SER A 544 2.09 22.26 -21.42
N VAL A 545 1.01 21.88 -20.75
CA VAL A 545 0.84 20.56 -20.13
C VAL A 545 0.86 19.44 -21.19
N THR A 546 0.29 19.69 -22.38
CA THR A 546 0.37 18.77 -23.54
C THR A 546 1.82 18.56 -24.00
N LEU A 547 2.61 19.63 -24.08
CA LEU A 547 4.04 19.56 -24.41
C LEU A 547 4.81 18.74 -23.39
N ILE A 548 4.56 18.95 -22.10
CA ILE A 548 5.18 18.21 -21.00
C ILE A 548 4.82 16.72 -21.09
N ALA A 549 3.53 16.42 -21.26
CA ALA A 549 3.02 15.06 -21.40
C ALA A 549 3.66 14.33 -22.58
N LYS A 550 3.69 14.94 -23.77
CA LYS A 550 4.29 14.34 -24.98
C LYS A 550 5.80 14.15 -24.86
N THR A 551 6.52 15.14 -24.31
CA THR A 551 7.97 15.03 -24.01
C THR A 551 8.25 13.83 -23.09
N ASN A 552 7.34 13.56 -22.16
CA ASN A 552 7.44 12.47 -21.19
C ASN A 552 6.68 11.21 -21.60
N GLN A 553 6.28 11.06 -22.88
CA GLN A 553 5.62 9.85 -23.40
C GLN A 553 4.35 9.46 -22.61
N MET A 554 3.58 10.44 -22.15
CA MET A 554 2.32 10.23 -21.44
C MET A 554 1.16 10.19 -22.47
N PRO A 555 0.43 9.05 -22.62
CA PRO A 555 -0.61 8.90 -23.64
C PRO A 555 -1.86 9.75 -23.37
N ASN A 556 -2.07 10.17 -22.12
CA ASN A 556 -3.11 11.07 -21.66
C ASN A 556 -2.60 11.88 -20.46
N VAL A 557 -3.38 12.89 -20.05
CA VAL A 557 -3.23 13.55 -18.75
C VAL A 557 -4.47 13.23 -17.94
N SER A 558 -4.32 12.42 -16.89
CA SER A 558 -5.41 12.02 -16.00
C SER A 558 -5.74 13.13 -15.01
N ARG A 559 -4.72 13.82 -14.50
CA ARG A 559 -4.87 14.93 -13.56
C ARG A 559 -3.71 15.91 -13.63
N VAL A 560 -4.00 17.13 -13.20
CA VAL A 560 -3.03 18.21 -12.96
C VAL A 560 -3.24 18.64 -11.52
N VAL A 561 -2.15 18.88 -10.78
CA VAL A 561 -2.18 19.35 -9.39
C VAL A 561 -1.20 20.52 -9.25
N SER A 562 -1.60 21.64 -8.63
CA SER A 562 -0.66 22.71 -8.26
C SER A 562 -0.38 22.68 -6.76
N ASN A 563 0.89 22.74 -6.36
CA ASN A 563 1.29 22.96 -4.97
C ASN A 563 2.53 23.85 -4.92
N GLU A 564 2.53 24.85 -4.04
CA GLU A 564 3.68 25.75 -3.77
C GLU A 564 4.35 26.40 -5.01
N GLY A 565 3.65 26.50 -6.14
CA GLY A 565 4.19 27.04 -7.40
C GLY A 565 4.78 26.01 -8.37
N THR A 566 4.81 24.73 -7.99
CA THR A 566 5.07 23.60 -8.89
C THR A 566 3.75 23.00 -9.37
N LEU A 567 3.60 22.82 -10.69
CA LEU A 567 2.52 22.06 -11.31
C LEU A 567 2.99 20.62 -11.55
N TYR A 568 2.18 19.64 -11.16
CA TYR A 568 2.41 18.22 -11.42
C TYR A 568 1.47 17.73 -12.51
N THR A 569 2.03 17.35 -13.66
CA THR A 569 1.28 16.65 -14.70
C THR A 569 1.30 15.16 -14.39
N VAL A 570 0.13 14.51 -14.37
CA VAL A 570 0.00 13.11 -13.96
C VAL A 570 -0.73 12.30 -15.03
N CYS A 571 -0.19 11.13 -15.33
CA CYS A 571 -0.82 10.12 -16.18
C CYS A 571 -1.01 8.85 -15.35
N ASP A 572 -2.26 8.46 -15.20
CA ASP A 572 -2.66 7.20 -14.59
C ASP A 572 -2.92 6.18 -15.72
N PHE A 573 -2.22 5.04 -15.66
CA PHE A 573 -2.30 3.90 -16.60
C PHE A 573 -3.08 2.72 -15.98
N GLY A 574 -4.02 3.02 -15.07
CA GLY A 574 -4.70 2.05 -14.21
C GLY A 574 -4.75 2.55 -12.76
N PRO A 575 -5.54 1.91 -11.88
CA PRO A 575 -5.80 2.40 -10.51
C PRO A 575 -4.52 2.54 -9.66
N PHE A 576 -3.49 1.77 -10.00
CA PHE A 576 -2.20 1.74 -9.31
C PHE A 576 -1.04 1.88 -10.28
N ASN A 577 -1.21 2.59 -11.41
CA ASN A 577 -0.09 2.95 -12.28
C ASN A 577 0.01 4.43 -12.60
N ARG A 578 1.04 5.11 -12.07
CA ARG A 578 1.14 6.57 -12.13
C ARG A 578 2.52 7.08 -12.56
N LYS A 579 2.55 7.91 -13.62
CA LYS A 579 3.70 8.75 -13.98
C LYS A 579 3.43 10.19 -13.56
N VAL A 580 4.40 10.83 -12.91
CA VAL A 580 4.31 12.20 -12.38
C VAL A 580 5.46 13.03 -12.92
N VAL A 581 5.13 14.15 -13.57
CA VAL A 581 6.11 15.10 -14.10
C VAL A 581 5.91 16.46 -13.43
N PRO A 582 6.82 16.88 -12.52
CA PRO A 582 6.82 18.22 -11.97
C PRO A 582 7.32 19.25 -13.00
N VAL A 583 6.71 20.42 -13.01
CA VAL A 583 7.17 21.62 -13.73
C VAL A 583 6.94 22.85 -12.86
N GLU A 584 7.82 23.84 -12.92
CA GLU A 584 7.59 25.12 -12.25
C GLU A 584 6.50 25.91 -13.00
N GLU A 585 5.46 26.39 -12.31
CA GLU A 585 4.38 27.18 -12.96
C GLU A 585 4.93 28.41 -13.69
N SER A 586 6.04 28.96 -13.20
CA SER A 586 6.74 30.09 -13.82
C SER A 586 7.18 29.80 -15.26
N GLN A 587 7.46 28.55 -15.61
CA GLN A 587 7.85 28.12 -16.96
C GLN A 587 6.66 28.03 -17.92
N LEU A 588 5.44 27.99 -17.40
CA LEU A 588 4.19 27.95 -18.18
C LEU A 588 3.70 29.37 -18.51
N LYS A 589 3.98 30.33 -17.62
CA LYS A 589 3.59 31.74 -17.77
C LYS A 589 4.28 32.37 -18.98
N GLY A 590 3.48 33.02 -19.83
CA GLY A 590 3.97 33.70 -21.04
C GLY A 590 4.13 32.81 -22.28
N ARG A 591 3.94 31.48 -22.18
CA ARG A 591 3.82 30.61 -23.36
C ARG A 591 2.45 30.84 -24.05
N THR A 592 2.37 30.57 -25.36
CA THR A 592 1.13 30.69 -26.15
C THR A 592 0.72 29.36 -26.77
N MET A 593 -0.53 29.27 -27.24
CA MET A 593 -1.07 28.11 -27.96
C MET A 593 -0.20 27.75 -29.18
N GLU A 594 0.21 28.75 -29.96
CA GLU A 594 0.97 28.60 -31.20
C GLU A 594 2.40 28.14 -30.91
N GLN A 595 3.04 28.69 -29.87
CA GLN A 595 4.37 28.28 -29.46
C GLN A 595 4.36 26.82 -28.96
N ASN A 596 3.40 26.47 -28.10
CA ASN A 596 3.23 25.10 -27.62
C ASN A 596 2.90 24.11 -28.75
N THR A 597 2.03 24.50 -29.69
CA THR A 597 1.71 23.68 -30.88
C THR A 597 2.98 23.41 -31.70
N ARG A 598 3.78 24.45 -31.98
CA ARG A 598 5.03 24.31 -32.75
C ARG A 598 6.01 23.37 -32.04
N ASP A 599 6.17 23.53 -30.73
CA ASP A 599 7.10 22.71 -29.94
C ASP A 599 6.60 21.25 -29.85
N VAL A 600 5.28 21.02 -29.73
CA VAL A 600 4.65 19.67 -29.77
C VAL A 600 4.80 19.00 -31.13
N ALA A 601 4.77 19.76 -32.22
CA ALA A 601 5.00 19.25 -33.58
C ALA A 601 6.48 19.01 -33.88
N ALA A 602 7.40 19.70 -33.18
CA ALA A 602 8.85 19.52 -33.31
C ALA A 602 9.39 18.33 -32.50
N LEU A 603 8.65 17.85 -31.48
CA LEU A 603 8.96 16.59 -30.83
C LEU A 603 8.86 15.42 -31.83
N PRO A 604 9.80 14.45 -31.80
CA PRO A 604 9.69 13.28 -32.65
C PRO A 604 8.36 12.57 -32.38
N ALA A 605 7.64 12.21 -33.44
CA ALA A 605 6.52 11.29 -33.34
C ALA A 605 7.02 10.04 -32.59
N ALA A 606 6.31 9.62 -31.54
CA ALA A 606 6.77 8.59 -30.63
C ALA A 606 7.05 7.29 -31.41
N THR A 607 8.31 7.06 -31.74
CA THR A 607 8.73 5.87 -32.47
C THR A 607 8.34 4.66 -31.62
N GLN A 608 7.60 3.72 -32.21
CA GLN A 608 7.27 2.44 -31.58
C GLN A 608 8.55 1.61 -31.43
N ALA A 609 9.38 1.97 -30.45
CA ALA A 609 10.75 1.51 -30.31
C ALA A 609 10.82 0.13 -29.65
N ALA A 610 10.64 -0.90 -30.48
CA ALA A 610 11.32 -2.19 -30.38
C ALA A 610 11.40 -2.87 -29.00
N SER A 611 10.28 -3.37 -28.50
CA SER A 611 10.25 -4.46 -27.49
C SER A 611 10.59 -5.82 -28.15
N GLN A 612 11.79 -5.95 -28.71
CA GLN A 612 12.32 -7.21 -29.28
C GLN A 612 13.78 -7.43 -28.89
N SER A 613 14.00 -7.75 -27.61
CA SER A 613 15.23 -8.37 -27.12
C SER A 613 14.89 -9.75 -26.55
N ALA A 614 14.69 -10.74 -27.42
CA ALA A 614 14.59 -12.13 -27.01
C ALA A 614 15.95 -12.58 -26.43
N PRO A 615 16.00 -13.24 -25.25
CA PRO A 615 17.26 -13.69 -24.68
C PRO A 615 17.87 -14.81 -25.52
N THR A 616 19.09 -14.60 -25.99
CA THR A 616 19.88 -15.60 -26.72
C THR A 616 20.12 -16.81 -25.81
N ARG A 617 19.61 -17.99 -26.20
CA ARG A 617 19.92 -19.25 -25.47
C ARG A 617 21.40 -19.59 -25.61
N SER A 618 22.12 -19.63 -24.49
CA SER A 618 23.41 -20.31 -24.41
C SER A 618 23.23 -21.83 -24.54
N PRO A 619 24.18 -22.57 -25.15
CA PRO A 619 24.04 -24.00 -25.38
C PRO A 619 24.24 -24.82 -24.10
N THR A 620 23.42 -25.85 -23.94
CA THR A 620 23.55 -26.86 -22.88
C THR A 620 24.82 -27.69 -23.07
N ILE A 621 25.70 -27.73 -22.06
CA ILE A 621 26.72 -28.77 -21.94
C ILE A 621 26.08 -29.93 -21.17
N GLY A 622 26.07 -31.12 -21.76
CA GLY A 622 25.52 -32.32 -21.14
C GLY A 622 26.55 -33.06 -20.27
N HIS A 623 26.06 -33.66 -19.20
CA HIS A 623 26.66 -34.78 -18.47
C HIS A 623 25.54 -35.71 -18.01
#